data_AF-A0A840YAW0-F1
#
_entry.id   AF-A0A840YAW0-F1
#
_cell.length_a   1.000
_cell.length_b   1.000
_cell.length_c   1.000
_cell.angle_alpha   90.00
_cell.angle_beta   90.00
_cell.angle_gamma   90.00
#
_symmetry.space_group_name_H-M   'P 1'
#
loop_
_entity.id
_entity.type
_entity.pdbx_description
1 polymer ?
#
loop_
_entity_poly.entity_id
_entity_poly.type
_entity_poly.pdbx_seq_one_letter_code
_entity_poly.pdbx_strand_id
1 'polypeptide(L)'
;MSILDFVTQDELDQLDEDPRLAFMELINIAQRTLSSKLGRFSHNDEDDWREMEDLRHSFMNVVVASSKRFEIEPFASMDIPRVDDHLHFKQFKSDLDHYITQLVLDNSAQSRRDSVMILPKSKDKIRSYIHGLRECIEKGNMTDAKRTALLKRLDELEKELEKRRANMLLVAKLAFEVLAIPGGTWASYEVATKLITNISQTVEESRQAEQATKPLPEAKPIPALSPPRKAPSYGGGFPDDLDDDVPF
;
A
#
# COMPACT_ATOMS: atom_id res chain seq x y z
N MET A 1 25.89 11.84 6.00
CA MET A 1 24.76 11.20 6.69
C MET A 1 24.49 9.85 6.06
N SER A 2 24.16 8.85 6.88
CA SER A 2 23.83 7.48 6.46
C SER A 2 22.31 7.29 6.43
N ILE A 3 21.80 6.33 5.67
CA ILE A 3 20.37 5.91 5.73
C ILE A 3 19.94 5.58 7.18
N LEU A 4 20.89 5.11 7.99
CA LEU A 4 20.70 4.80 9.40
C LEU A 4 20.36 6.02 10.28
N ASP A 5 20.52 7.23 9.75
CA ASP A 5 20.09 8.45 10.41
C ASP A 5 18.56 8.59 10.39
N PHE A 6 17.85 7.89 9.51
CA PHE A 6 16.40 7.97 9.36
C PHE A 6 15.66 6.70 9.79
N VAL A 7 16.29 5.53 9.61
CA VAL A 7 15.68 4.22 9.84
C VAL A 7 16.70 3.30 10.52
N THR A 8 16.30 2.60 11.57
CA THR A 8 17.16 1.64 12.27
C THR A 8 17.26 0.32 11.51
N GLN A 9 18.30 -0.48 11.79
CA GLN A 9 18.45 -1.79 11.15
C GLN A 9 17.27 -2.72 11.47
N ASP A 10 16.80 -2.71 12.72
CA ASP A 10 15.66 -3.54 13.15
C ASP A 10 14.37 -3.17 12.38
N GLU A 11 14.17 -1.89 12.06
CA GLU A 11 13.05 -1.43 11.23
C GLU A 11 13.21 -1.86 9.77
N LEU A 12 14.44 -1.86 9.22
CA LEU A 12 14.71 -2.36 7.87
C LEU A 12 14.45 -3.86 7.75
N ASP A 13 14.80 -4.63 8.77
CA ASP A 13 14.62 -6.08 8.79
C ASP A 13 13.15 -6.50 8.95
N GLN A 14 12.27 -5.58 9.36
CA GLN A 14 10.83 -5.79 9.53
C GLN A 14 9.97 -5.33 8.35
N LEU A 15 10.58 -4.77 7.29
CA LEU A 15 9.84 -4.29 6.13
C LEU A 15 9.10 -5.43 5.42
N ASP A 16 7.96 -5.10 4.83
CA ASP A 16 7.17 -6.04 4.03
C ASP A 16 7.97 -6.62 2.84
N GLU A 17 7.60 -7.81 2.37
CA GLU A 17 8.23 -8.44 1.20
C GLU A 17 7.79 -7.78 -0.12
N ASP A 18 6.60 -7.16 -0.15
CA ASP A 18 6.12 -6.39 -1.30
C ASP A 18 6.90 -5.06 -1.41
N PRO A 19 7.62 -4.81 -2.53
CA PRO A 19 8.43 -3.61 -2.71
C PRO A 19 7.67 -2.29 -2.51
N ARG A 20 6.37 -2.23 -2.85
CA ARG A 20 5.56 -1.02 -2.71
C ARG A 20 5.17 -0.76 -1.26
N LEU A 21 4.85 -1.82 -0.52
CA LEU A 21 4.55 -1.73 0.91
C LEU A 21 5.82 -1.39 1.70
N ALA A 22 6.91 -2.11 1.41
CA ALA A 22 8.21 -1.84 2.00
C ALA A 22 8.66 -0.38 1.80
N PHE A 23 8.51 0.14 0.57
CA PHE A 23 8.80 1.54 0.28
C PHE A 23 7.91 2.48 1.10
N MET A 24 6.59 2.25 1.14
CA MET A 24 5.67 3.08 1.90
C MET A 24 5.99 3.11 3.41
N GLU A 25 6.28 1.96 3.99
CA GLU A 25 6.67 1.83 5.40
C GLU A 25 7.96 2.59 5.69
N LEU A 26 9.00 2.37 4.87
CA LEU A 26 10.28 3.06 4.98
C LEU A 26 10.13 4.59 4.89
N ILE A 27 9.35 5.08 3.93
CA ILE A 27 9.11 6.52 3.77
C ILE A 27 8.36 7.10 4.97
N ASN A 28 7.37 6.41 5.51
CA ASN A 28 6.63 6.87 6.69
C ASN A 28 7.54 6.96 7.92
N ILE A 29 8.42 5.98 8.13
CA ILE A 29 9.44 6.02 9.20
C ILE A 29 10.37 7.22 8.98
N ALA A 30 10.95 7.34 7.78
CA ALA A 30 11.88 8.41 7.46
C ALA A 30 11.25 9.81 7.59
N GLN A 31 9.99 10.00 7.17
CA GLN A 31 9.26 11.27 7.31
C GLN A 31 9.02 11.65 8.77
N ARG A 32 8.69 10.68 9.63
CA ARG A 32 8.53 10.91 11.08
C ARG A 32 9.84 11.32 11.72
N THR A 33 10.92 10.60 11.38
CA THR A 33 12.26 10.91 11.88
C THR A 33 12.72 12.29 11.41
N LEU A 34 12.52 12.62 10.13
CA LEU A 34 12.82 13.96 9.59
C LEU A 34 12.04 15.05 10.34
N SER A 35 10.72 14.88 10.51
CA SER A 35 9.87 15.86 11.19
C SER A 35 10.28 16.07 12.65
N SER A 36 10.62 14.98 13.34
CA SER A 36 11.13 14.99 14.72
C SER A 36 12.46 15.75 14.83
N LYS A 37 13.39 15.52 13.89
CA LYS A 37 14.68 16.21 13.84
C LYS A 37 14.50 17.69 13.51
N LEU A 38 13.75 18.02 12.47
CA LEU A 38 13.49 19.41 12.06
C LEU A 38 12.81 20.23 13.17
N GLY A 39 11.98 19.61 14.01
CA GLY A 39 11.34 20.28 15.14
C GLY A 39 12.28 20.68 16.28
N ARG A 40 13.55 20.23 16.28
CA ARG A 40 14.54 20.57 17.32
C ARG A 40 15.29 21.87 17.03
N PHE A 41 15.24 22.34 15.80
CA PHE A 41 16.02 23.49 15.34
C PHE A 41 15.26 24.81 15.50
N SER A 42 15.97 25.87 15.84
CA SER A 42 15.47 27.24 15.88
C SER A 42 15.56 27.87 14.49
N HIS A 43 14.56 28.65 14.10
CA HIS A 43 14.56 29.33 12.79
C HIS A 43 15.45 30.59 12.78
N ASN A 44 16.02 30.98 13.92
CA ASN A 44 16.78 32.22 14.07
C ASN A 44 18.30 32.03 14.07
N ASP A 45 18.80 30.78 13.98
CA ASP A 45 20.22 30.46 13.98
C ASP A 45 20.67 30.05 12.56
N GLU A 46 21.78 30.61 12.08
CA GLU A 46 22.32 30.33 10.74
C GLU A 46 22.91 28.92 10.67
N ASP A 47 23.49 28.43 11.76
CA ASP A 47 24.05 27.07 11.83
C ASP A 47 22.92 26.02 11.77
N ASP A 48 21.80 26.27 12.47
CA ASP A 48 20.60 25.43 12.41
C ASP A 48 20.04 25.34 10.99
N TRP A 49 20.10 26.43 10.21
CA TRP A 49 19.60 26.44 8.84
C TRP A 49 20.37 25.47 7.94
N ARG A 50 21.70 25.42 8.08
CA ARG A 50 22.57 24.52 7.29
C ARG A 50 22.29 23.06 7.66
N GLU A 51 22.15 22.77 8.95
CA GLU A 51 21.82 21.41 9.42
C GLU A 51 20.44 20.95 8.96
N MET A 52 19.43 21.85 8.98
CA MET A 52 18.10 21.54 8.44
C MET A 52 18.16 21.17 6.96
N GLU A 53 19.01 21.85 6.18
CA GLU A 53 19.12 21.64 4.75
C GLU A 53 19.86 20.33 4.42
N ASP A 54 20.94 20.03 5.14
CA ASP A 54 21.62 18.75 5.04
C ASP A 54 20.71 17.56 5.40
N LEU A 55 19.83 17.74 6.39
CA LEU A 55 18.82 16.74 6.75
C LEU A 55 17.79 16.52 5.64
N ARG A 56 17.33 17.60 5.00
CA ARG A 56 16.38 17.51 3.88
C ARG A 56 17.01 16.81 2.67
N HIS A 57 18.23 17.19 2.31
CA HIS A 57 19.00 16.56 1.23
C HIS A 57 19.22 15.08 1.50
N SER A 58 19.62 14.73 2.73
CA SER A 58 19.82 13.34 3.14
C SER A 58 18.52 12.53 3.07
N PHE A 59 17.38 13.11 3.47
CA PHE A 59 16.08 12.47 3.29
C PHE A 59 15.78 12.21 1.80
N MET A 60 15.96 13.20 0.93
CA MET A 60 15.75 13.03 -0.52
C MET A 60 16.61 11.91 -1.09
N ASN A 61 17.88 11.83 -0.69
CA ASN A 61 18.77 10.74 -1.09
C ASN A 61 18.28 9.37 -0.62
N VAL A 62 17.76 9.26 0.62
CA VAL A 62 17.17 8.02 1.12
C VAL A 62 15.97 7.60 0.28
N VAL A 63 15.08 8.54 -0.06
CA VAL A 63 13.91 8.26 -0.91
C VAL A 63 14.32 7.83 -2.32
N VAL A 64 15.27 8.53 -2.95
CA VAL A 64 15.74 8.18 -4.31
C VAL A 64 16.50 6.84 -4.31
N ALA A 65 17.34 6.59 -3.30
CA ALA A 65 18.06 5.31 -3.20
C ALA A 65 17.11 4.13 -2.94
N SER A 66 16.14 4.29 -2.03
CA SER A 66 15.15 3.25 -1.72
C SER A 66 14.21 3.01 -2.91
N SER A 67 13.74 4.04 -3.59
CA SER A 67 12.93 3.88 -4.81
C SER A 67 13.70 3.18 -5.93
N LYS A 68 14.99 3.45 -6.14
CA LYS A 68 15.82 2.69 -7.09
C LYS A 68 15.97 1.22 -6.68
N ARG A 69 16.12 0.94 -5.38
CA ARG A 69 16.23 -0.43 -4.87
C ARG A 69 14.93 -1.23 -5.03
N PHE A 70 13.78 -0.59 -4.82
CA PHE A 70 12.46 -1.19 -4.91
C PHE A 70 11.79 -1.01 -6.28
N GLU A 71 12.49 -0.42 -7.25
CA GLU A 71 12.00 -0.15 -8.62
C GLU A 71 10.69 0.66 -8.65
N ILE A 72 10.60 1.69 -7.79
CA ILE A 72 9.41 2.52 -7.60
C ILE A 72 9.44 3.77 -8.47
N GLU A 73 8.70 3.76 -9.57
CA GLU A 73 8.52 4.94 -10.43
C GLU A 73 7.49 5.93 -9.88
N PRO A 74 7.70 7.26 -10.05
CA PRO A 74 8.71 7.91 -10.91
C PRO A 74 10.08 8.17 -10.25
N PHE A 75 10.24 7.85 -8.96
CA PHE A 75 11.43 8.23 -8.18
C PHE A 75 12.67 7.41 -8.55
N ALA A 76 12.49 6.16 -8.99
CA ALA A 76 13.57 5.31 -9.47
C ALA A 76 14.28 5.91 -10.70
N SER A 77 13.54 6.61 -11.56
CA SER A 77 14.08 7.33 -12.71
C SER A 77 14.67 8.71 -12.38
N MET A 78 14.52 9.22 -11.15
CA MET A 78 15.09 10.51 -10.78
C MET A 78 16.62 10.46 -10.63
N ASP A 79 17.26 11.56 -11.02
CA ASP A 79 18.66 11.78 -10.72
C ASP A 79 18.88 11.95 -9.22
N ILE A 80 20.09 11.61 -8.76
CA ILE A 80 20.46 11.77 -7.36
C ILE A 80 20.55 13.26 -7.05
N PRO A 81 19.82 13.76 -6.01
CA PRO A 81 19.85 15.16 -5.61
C PRO A 81 21.28 15.66 -5.39
N ARG A 82 21.62 16.81 -5.99
CA ARG A 82 22.92 17.47 -5.77
C ARG A 82 22.85 18.36 -4.53
N VAL A 83 24.01 18.64 -3.93
CA VAL A 83 24.08 19.41 -2.67
C VAL A 83 23.50 20.82 -2.82
N ASP A 84 23.66 21.47 -3.98
CA ASP A 84 23.16 22.84 -4.22
C ASP A 84 21.65 22.92 -4.56
N ASP A 85 20.91 21.80 -4.53
CA ASP A 85 19.56 21.69 -5.11
C ASP A 85 18.42 22.06 -4.14
N HIS A 86 18.64 23.11 -3.35
CA HIS A 86 17.81 23.50 -2.20
C HIS A 86 16.37 23.91 -2.55
N LEU A 87 16.16 24.42 -3.77
CA LEU A 87 14.84 24.87 -4.23
C LEU A 87 13.86 23.71 -4.48
N HIS A 88 14.35 22.46 -4.49
CA HIS A 88 13.57 21.31 -4.92
C HIS A 88 12.92 20.51 -3.78
N PHE A 89 13.32 20.69 -2.51
CA PHE A 89 12.77 19.86 -1.42
C PHE A 89 11.25 19.98 -1.26
N LYS A 90 10.69 21.20 -1.37
CA LYS A 90 9.24 21.40 -1.24
C LYS A 90 8.45 20.72 -2.36
N GLN A 91 8.94 20.85 -3.60
CA GLN A 91 8.34 20.22 -4.75
C GLN A 91 8.46 18.69 -4.65
N PHE A 92 9.66 18.20 -4.34
CA PHE A 92 9.93 16.78 -4.09
C PHE A 92 9.00 16.19 -3.04
N LYS A 93 8.83 16.87 -1.90
CA LYS A 93 7.91 16.45 -0.85
C LYS A 93 6.48 16.40 -1.35
N SER A 94 6.02 17.41 -2.08
CA SER A 94 4.68 17.43 -2.66
C SER A 94 4.45 16.26 -3.61
N ASP A 95 5.43 15.95 -4.46
CA ASP A 95 5.36 14.85 -5.41
C ASP A 95 5.37 13.49 -4.69
N LEU A 96 6.21 13.35 -3.65
CA LEU A 96 6.24 12.17 -2.79
C LEU A 96 4.93 11.96 -2.06
N ASP A 97 4.38 13.00 -1.40
CA ASP A 97 3.11 12.90 -0.67
C ASP A 97 1.95 12.56 -1.62
N HIS A 98 1.95 13.13 -2.84
CA HIS A 98 0.99 12.78 -3.88
C HIS A 98 1.08 11.30 -4.25
N TYR A 99 2.29 10.80 -4.50
CA TYR A 99 2.52 9.41 -4.88
C TYR A 99 2.19 8.41 -3.77
N ILE A 100 2.61 8.70 -2.53
CA ILE A 100 2.27 7.88 -1.36
C ILE A 100 0.75 7.82 -1.19
N THR A 101 0.04 8.94 -1.40
CA THR A 101 -1.42 8.96 -1.36
C THR A 101 -2.02 8.06 -2.44
N GLN A 102 -1.49 8.07 -3.67
CA GLN A 102 -1.94 7.15 -4.72
C GLN A 102 -1.73 5.69 -4.32
N LEU A 103 -0.54 5.32 -3.81
CA LEU A 103 -0.27 3.96 -3.36
C LEU A 103 -1.21 3.52 -2.23
N VAL A 104 -1.49 4.39 -1.26
CA VAL A 104 -2.43 4.09 -0.16
C VAL A 104 -3.84 3.84 -0.70
N LEU A 105 -4.29 4.65 -1.66
CA LEU A 105 -5.60 4.48 -2.29
C LEU A 105 -5.67 3.20 -3.13
N ASP A 106 -4.62 2.88 -3.87
CA ASP A 106 -4.53 1.66 -4.67
C ASP A 106 -4.51 0.40 -3.80
N ASN A 107 -3.74 0.41 -2.71
CA ASN A 107 -3.71 -0.67 -1.73
C ASN A 107 -5.06 -0.83 -1.04
N SER A 108 -5.74 0.28 -0.71
CA SER A 108 -7.11 0.25 -0.20
C SER A 108 -8.08 -0.34 -1.23
N ALA A 109 -7.95 0.04 -2.51
CA ALA A 109 -8.78 -0.48 -3.58
C ALA A 109 -8.55 -1.98 -3.82
N GLN A 110 -7.30 -2.45 -3.74
CA GLN A 110 -6.95 -3.86 -3.84
C GLN A 110 -7.47 -4.66 -2.65
N SER A 111 -7.29 -4.18 -1.42
CA SER A 111 -7.90 -4.77 -0.22
C SER A 111 -9.43 -4.83 -0.33
N ARG A 112 -10.07 -3.85 -0.98
CA ARG A 112 -11.51 -3.88 -1.29
C ARG A 112 -11.89 -4.92 -2.35
N ARG A 113 -11.01 -5.27 -3.29
CA ARG A 113 -11.22 -6.36 -4.27
C ARG A 113 -11.14 -7.73 -3.59
N ASP A 114 -10.23 -7.88 -2.63
CA ASP A 114 -9.99 -9.15 -1.92
C ASP A 114 -10.91 -9.35 -0.70
N SER A 115 -11.72 -8.34 -0.37
CA SER A 115 -12.72 -8.40 0.69
C SER A 115 -14.12 -8.33 0.12
N VAL A 116 -15.06 -9.05 0.75
CA VAL A 116 -16.47 -9.07 0.33
C VAL A 116 -17.35 -8.63 1.50
N MET A 117 -18.42 -7.88 1.19
CA MET A 117 -19.39 -7.49 2.21
C MET A 117 -20.29 -8.67 2.55
N ILE A 118 -20.17 -9.21 3.77
CA ILE A 118 -20.99 -10.34 4.21
C ILE A 118 -22.26 -9.81 4.89
N LEU A 119 -23.43 -10.26 4.41
CA LEU A 119 -24.72 -9.94 5.00
C LEU A 119 -24.82 -10.41 6.46
N PRO A 120 -25.56 -9.72 7.36
CA PRO A 120 -25.67 -10.13 8.76
C PRO A 120 -26.15 -11.58 8.96
N LYS A 121 -27.19 -12.00 8.21
CA LYS A 121 -27.71 -13.38 8.25
C LYS A 121 -26.65 -14.42 7.89
N SER A 122 -25.76 -14.06 6.98
CA SER A 122 -24.65 -14.88 6.53
C SER A 122 -23.56 -14.98 7.59
N LYS A 123 -23.28 -13.89 8.32
CA LYS A 123 -22.33 -13.90 9.44
C LYS A 123 -22.74 -14.88 10.53
N ASP A 124 -24.02 -14.91 10.89
CA ASP A 124 -24.53 -15.82 11.93
C ASP A 124 -24.33 -17.29 11.55
N LYS A 125 -24.61 -17.66 10.29
CA LYS A 125 -24.33 -19.01 9.78
C LYS A 125 -22.84 -19.35 9.88
N ILE A 126 -21.98 -18.44 9.46
CA ILE A 126 -20.52 -18.64 9.51
C ILE A 126 -20.05 -18.79 10.97
N ARG A 127 -20.57 -18.00 11.91
CA ARG A 127 -20.28 -18.16 13.35
C ARG A 127 -20.69 -19.54 13.87
N SER A 128 -21.86 -20.05 13.49
CA SER A 128 -22.27 -21.41 13.87
C SER A 128 -21.30 -22.49 13.38
N TYR A 129 -20.79 -22.36 12.15
CA TYR A 129 -19.80 -23.28 11.62
C TYR A 129 -18.41 -23.13 12.28
N ILE A 130 -17.99 -21.90 12.61
CA ILE A 130 -16.77 -21.64 13.37
C ILE A 130 -16.84 -22.32 14.74
N HIS A 131 -17.98 -22.23 15.43
CA HIS A 131 -18.21 -22.93 16.70
C HIS A 131 -18.09 -24.45 16.53
N GLY A 132 -18.72 -25.01 15.48
CA GLY A 132 -18.60 -26.44 15.16
C GLY A 132 -17.17 -26.88 14.88
N LEU A 133 -16.38 -26.07 14.15
CA LEU A 133 -14.96 -26.34 13.94
C LEU A 133 -14.16 -26.26 15.23
N ARG A 134 -14.43 -25.28 16.08
CA ARG A 134 -13.77 -25.13 17.39
C ARG A 134 -13.92 -26.41 18.21
N GLU A 135 -15.14 -26.93 18.33
CA GLU A 135 -15.39 -28.20 19.01
C GLU A 135 -14.65 -29.39 18.37
N CYS A 136 -14.59 -29.44 17.03
CA CYS A 136 -13.89 -30.51 16.32
C CYS A 136 -12.37 -30.46 16.58
N ILE A 137 -11.79 -29.26 16.62
CA ILE A 137 -10.35 -29.03 16.89
C ILE A 137 -10.02 -29.39 18.34
N GLU A 138 -10.86 -29.01 19.28
CA GLU A 138 -10.68 -29.33 20.70
C GLU A 138 -10.72 -30.84 20.95
N LYS A 139 -11.69 -31.55 20.33
CA LYS A 139 -11.84 -33.02 20.43
C LYS A 139 -10.85 -33.79 19.54
N GLY A 140 -10.14 -33.11 18.65
CA GLY A 140 -9.25 -33.71 17.66
C GLY A 140 -7.96 -34.26 18.26
N ASN A 141 -7.47 -35.38 17.68
CA ASN A 141 -6.18 -35.96 18.02
C ASN A 141 -5.05 -35.23 17.28
N MET A 142 -4.51 -34.19 17.89
CA MET A 142 -3.40 -33.40 17.35
C MET A 142 -2.50 -32.89 18.47
N THR A 143 -1.31 -32.40 18.12
CA THR A 143 -0.39 -31.80 19.10
C THR A 143 -0.98 -30.49 19.64
N ASP A 144 -0.71 -30.19 20.91
CA ASP A 144 -1.23 -28.98 21.56
C ASP A 144 -0.79 -27.69 20.84
N ALA A 145 0.43 -27.69 20.29
CA ALA A 145 0.94 -26.59 19.47
C ALA A 145 0.05 -26.33 18.24
N LYS A 146 -0.34 -27.38 17.50
CA LYS A 146 -1.23 -27.27 16.33
C LYS A 146 -2.64 -26.87 16.73
N ARG A 147 -3.18 -27.46 17.80
CA ARG A 147 -4.50 -27.10 18.34
C ARG A 147 -4.57 -25.61 18.65
N THR A 148 -3.57 -25.10 19.37
CA THR A 148 -3.50 -23.69 19.78
C THR A 148 -3.38 -22.76 18.57
N ALA A 149 -2.55 -23.14 17.57
CA ALA A 149 -2.42 -22.37 16.33
C ALA A 149 -3.76 -22.28 15.57
N LEU A 150 -4.48 -23.39 15.41
CA LEU A 150 -5.78 -23.40 14.72
C LEU A 150 -6.86 -22.63 15.47
N LEU A 151 -6.92 -22.75 16.80
CA LEU A 151 -7.85 -21.98 17.61
C LEU A 151 -7.59 -20.47 17.49
N LYS A 152 -6.31 -20.07 17.52
CA LYS A 152 -5.91 -18.67 17.30
C LYS A 152 -6.37 -18.17 15.92
N ARG A 153 -6.26 -19.00 14.88
CA ARG A 153 -6.73 -18.68 13.52
C ARG A 153 -8.25 -18.56 13.43
N LEU A 154 -9.00 -19.39 14.17
CA LEU A 154 -10.44 -19.23 14.29
C LEU A 154 -10.80 -17.91 14.99
N ASP A 155 -10.09 -17.53 16.05
CA ASP A 155 -10.29 -16.24 16.72
C ASP A 155 -9.98 -15.06 15.78
N GLU A 156 -8.93 -15.19 14.95
CA GLU A 156 -8.60 -14.20 13.91
C GLU A 156 -9.71 -14.10 12.86
N LEU A 157 -10.27 -15.23 12.41
CA LEU A 157 -11.40 -15.24 11.46
C LEU A 157 -12.67 -14.65 12.07
N GLU A 158 -12.97 -14.95 13.33
CA GLU A 158 -14.13 -14.42 14.05
C GLU A 158 -14.02 -12.89 14.18
N LYS A 159 -12.84 -12.37 14.54
CA LYS A 159 -12.57 -10.92 14.53
C LYS A 159 -12.69 -10.30 13.14
N GLU A 160 -12.26 -11.01 12.10
CA GLU A 160 -12.39 -10.54 10.71
C GLU A 160 -13.86 -10.48 10.27
N LEU A 161 -14.70 -11.42 10.73
CA LEU A 161 -16.14 -11.44 10.44
C LEU A 161 -16.91 -10.29 11.10
N GLU A 162 -16.43 -9.75 12.22
CA GLU A 162 -17.02 -8.56 12.84
C GLU A 162 -16.84 -7.30 11.97
N LYS A 163 -15.81 -7.27 11.11
CA LYS A 163 -15.61 -6.15 10.19
C LYS A 163 -16.75 -6.05 9.17
N ARG A 164 -16.93 -4.85 8.61
CA ARG A 164 -17.93 -4.61 7.57
C ARG A 164 -17.69 -5.44 6.30
N ARG A 165 -16.43 -5.68 5.95
CA ARG A 165 -16.00 -6.53 4.84
C ARG A 165 -15.06 -7.59 5.41
N ALA A 166 -15.25 -8.84 5.02
CA ALA A 166 -14.39 -9.93 5.45
C ALA A 166 -13.30 -10.18 4.40
N ASN A 167 -12.07 -10.39 4.85
CA ASN A 167 -10.94 -10.76 3.98
C ASN A 167 -11.04 -12.23 3.56
N MET A 168 -11.17 -12.47 2.25
CA MET A 168 -11.34 -13.81 1.70
C MET A 168 -10.08 -14.67 1.75
N LEU A 169 -8.91 -14.03 1.74
CA LEU A 169 -7.64 -14.73 1.86
C LEU A 169 -7.51 -15.43 3.21
N LEU A 170 -8.02 -14.80 4.28
CA LEU A 170 -7.94 -15.35 5.63
C LEU A 170 -8.82 -16.61 5.77
N VAL A 171 -10.01 -16.59 5.17
CA VAL A 171 -10.86 -17.78 5.04
C VAL A 171 -10.15 -18.89 4.28
N ALA A 172 -9.57 -18.59 3.12
CA ALA A 172 -8.89 -19.57 2.29
C ALA A 172 -7.67 -20.18 3.02
N LYS A 173 -6.88 -19.37 3.73
CA LYS A 173 -5.76 -19.85 4.55
C LYS A 173 -6.22 -20.83 5.63
N LEU A 174 -7.27 -20.49 6.39
CA LEU A 174 -7.84 -21.39 7.40
C LEU A 174 -8.32 -22.70 6.76
N ALA A 175 -8.99 -22.62 5.61
CA ALA A 175 -9.45 -23.79 4.87
C ALA A 175 -8.29 -24.74 4.53
N PHE A 176 -7.20 -24.20 3.99
CA PHE A 176 -6.00 -24.99 3.68
C PHE A 176 -5.35 -25.58 4.93
N GLU A 177 -5.23 -24.82 6.02
CA GLU A 177 -4.64 -25.30 7.27
C GLU A 177 -5.45 -26.46 7.88
N VAL A 178 -6.78 -26.40 7.83
CA VAL A 178 -7.65 -27.47 8.31
C VAL A 178 -7.57 -28.72 7.42
N LEU A 179 -7.50 -28.54 6.10
CA LEU A 179 -7.33 -29.64 5.14
C LEU A 179 -5.95 -30.31 5.24
N ALA A 180 -4.93 -29.58 5.68
CA ALA A 180 -3.56 -30.08 5.82
C ALA A 180 -3.34 -30.96 7.06
N ILE A 181 -4.35 -31.15 7.93
CA ILE A 181 -4.24 -31.98 9.15
C ILE A 181 -4.24 -33.46 8.74
N PRO A 182 -3.11 -34.18 8.79
CA PRO A 182 -3.05 -35.58 8.37
C PRO A 182 -3.79 -36.46 9.39
N GLY A 183 -4.67 -37.34 8.92
CA GLY A 183 -5.36 -38.31 9.78
C GLY A 183 -6.39 -37.72 10.75
N GLY A 184 -6.79 -36.45 10.57
CA GLY A 184 -7.84 -35.80 11.36
C GLY A 184 -9.22 -36.42 11.08
N THR A 185 -9.94 -36.76 12.15
CA THR A 185 -11.27 -37.38 12.18
C THR A 185 -12.17 -36.95 11.01
N TRP A 186 -12.75 -37.91 10.28
CA TRP A 186 -13.70 -37.68 9.17
C TRP A 186 -14.78 -36.62 9.48
N ALA A 187 -15.20 -36.53 10.75
CA ALA A 187 -16.12 -35.50 11.24
C ALA A 187 -15.60 -34.05 11.07
N SER A 188 -14.31 -33.81 11.36
CA SER A 188 -13.69 -32.49 11.16
C SER A 188 -13.59 -32.12 9.68
N TYR A 189 -13.34 -33.09 8.81
CA TYR A 189 -13.32 -32.89 7.36
C TYR A 189 -14.69 -32.48 6.82
N GLU A 190 -15.77 -33.15 7.24
CA GLU A 190 -17.13 -32.75 6.85
C GLU A 190 -17.51 -31.35 7.32
N VAL A 191 -17.21 -31.01 8.57
CA VAL A 191 -17.54 -29.67 9.12
C VAL A 191 -16.70 -28.60 8.42
N ALA A 192 -15.41 -28.87 8.17
CA ALA A 192 -14.52 -27.98 7.44
C ALA A 192 -14.98 -27.78 5.99
N THR A 193 -15.24 -28.84 5.25
CA THR A 193 -15.71 -28.75 3.86
C THR A 193 -17.06 -28.07 3.76
N LYS A 194 -17.99 -28.33 4.68
CA LYS A 194 -19.26 -27.59 4.77
C LYS A 194 -19.03 -26.12 5.07
N LEU A 195 -18.15 -25.76 6.02
CA LEU A 195 -17.80 -24.36 6.29
C LEU A 195 -17.24 -23.70 5.03
N ILE A 196 -16.24 -24.32 4.39
CA ILE A 196 -15.56 -23.79 3.21
C ILE A 196 -16.56 -23.57 2.08
N THR A 197 -17.41 -24.57 1.82
CA THR A 197 -18.43 -24.51 0.76
C THR A 197 -19.45 -23.42 1.05
N ASN A 198 -19.95 -23.35 2.29
CA ASN A 198 -20.92 -22.32 2.68
C ASN A 198 -20.30 -20.93 2.63
N ILE A 199 -19.08 -20.72 3.15
CA ILE A 199 -18.42 -19.41 3.03
C ILE A 199 -18.24 -19.07 1.55
N SER A 200 -17.74 -19.99 0.73
CA SER A 200 -17.52 -19.74 -0.71
C SER A 200 -18.82 -19.37 -1.43
N GLN A 201 -19.90 -20.11 -1.18
CA GLN A 201 -21.22 -19.81 -1.73
C GLN A 201 -21.74 -18.46 -1.26
N THR A 202 -21.68 -18.20 0.04
CA THR A 202 -22.16 -16.96 0.64
C THR A 202 -21.40 -15.74 0.14
N VAL A 203 -20.11 -15.93 -0.16
CA VAL A 203 -19.23 -14.92 -0.72
C VAL A 203 -19.57 -14.67 -2.18
N GLU A 204 -19.83 -15.72 -2.95
CA GLU A 204 -20.24 -15.59 -4.33
C GLU A 204 -21.59 -14.87 -4.44
N GLU A 205 -22.57 -15.23 -3.61
CA GLU A 205 -23.85 -14.53 -3.50
C GLU A 205 -23.66 -13.04 -3.12
N SER A 206 -22.78 -12.77 -2.16
CA SER A 206 -22.49 -11.40 -1.72
C SER A 206 -21.74 -10.58 -2.78
N ARG A 207 -20.81 -11.22 -3.52
CA ARG A 207 -20.08 -10.61 -4.64
C ARG A 207 -21.03 -10.28 -5.78
N GLN A 208 -21.94 -11.19 -6.13
CA GLN A 208 -22.96 -10.96 -7.16
C GLN A 208 -23.90 -9.81 -6.77
N ALA A 209 -24.34 -9.75 -5.50
CA ALA A 209 -25.15 -8.65 -5.00
C ALA A 209 -24.39 -7.31 -5.05
N GLU A 210 -23.12 -7.29 -4.66
CA GLU A 210 -22.27 -6.09 -4.73
C GLU A 210 -22.05 -5.65 -6.19
N GLN A 211 -21.81 -6.59 -7.10
CA GLN A 211 -21.58 -6.32 -8.52
C GLN A 211 -22.86 -5.84 -9.23
N ALA A 212 -24.02 -6.36 -8.86
CA ALA A 212 -25.32 -5.87 -9.34
C ALA A 212 -25.61 -4.42 -8.90
N THR A 213 -25.06 -3.99 -7.76
CA THR A 213 -25.24 -2.64 -7.23
C THR A 213 -24.17 -1.65 -7.72
N LYS A 214 -23.08 -2.13 -8.31
CA LYS A 214 -21.98 -1.30 -8.80
C LYS A 214 -22.37 -0.78 -10.20
N PRO A 215 -22.66 0.53 -10.37
CA PRO A 215 -22.88 1.06 -11.71
C PRO A 215 -21.62 0.76 -12.55
N LEU A 216 -21.83 0.23 -13.76
CA LEU A 216 -20.75 0.08 -14.73
C LEU A 216 -20.05 1.44 -14.82
N PRO A 217 -18.71 1.52 -14.72
CA PRO A 217 -18.02 2.78 -14.91
C PRO A 217 -18.44 3.30 -16.28
N GLU A 218 -19.06 4.47 -16.31
CA GLU A 218 -19.38 5.15 -17.56
C GLU A 218 -18.10 5.13 -18.40
N ALA A 219 -18.17 4.52 -19.58
CA ALA A 219 -17.04 4.47 -20.48
C ALA A 219 -16.64 5.93 -20.75
N LYS A 220 -15.58 6.40 -20.10
CA LYS A 220 -15.05 7.74 -20.35
C LYS A 220 -14.81 7.78 -21.85
N PRO A 221 -15.49 8.65 -22.62
CA PRO A 221 -15.24 8.75 -24.04
C PRO A 221 -13.75 9.03 -24.19
N ILE A 222 -13.06 8.17 -24.95
CA ILE A 222 -11.64 8.36 -25.26
C ILE A 222 -11.52 9.81 -25.75
N PRO A 223 -10.75 10.68 -25.07
CA PRO A 223 -10.63 12.07 -25.49
C PRO A 223 -10.19 12.05 -26.94
N ALA A 224 -11.01 12.62 -27.82
CA ALA A 224 -10.73 12.70 -29.24
C ALA A 224 -9.30 13.21 -29.41
N LEU A 225 -8.50 12.48 -30.19
CA LEU A 225 -7.13 12.85 -30.51
C LEU A 225 -7.09 14.35 -30.80
N SER A 226 -6.40 15.10 -29.96
CA SER A 226 -6.26 16.54 -30.16
C SER A 226 -5.76 16.77 -31.58
N PRO A 227 -6.38 17.69 -32.36
CA PRO A 227 -5.98 17.92 -33.73
C PRO A 227 -4.48 18.25 -33.77
N PRO A 228 -3.76 17.82 -34.83
CA PRO A 228 -2.33 18.06 -34.95
C PRO A 228 -2.03 19.52 -34.65
N ARG A 229 -1.12 19.76 -33.69
CA ARG A 229 -0.67 21.12 -33.34
C ARG A 229 -0.32 21.82 -34.66
N LYS A 230 -0.97 22.95 -34.94
CA LYS A 230 -0.56 23.82 -36.05
C LYS A 230 0.95 24.03 -35.90
N ALA A 231 1.70 23.72 -36.95
CA ALA A 231 3.13 23.99 -37.00
C ALA A 231 3.36 25.45 -36.59
N PRO A 232 4.41 25.75 -35.79
CA PRO A 232 4.73 27.12 -35.47
C PRO A 232 4.89 27.89 -36.77
N SER A 233 4.02 28.88 -36.96
CA SER A 233 4.15 29.86 -38.03
C SER A 233 5.43 30.65 -37.74
N TYR A 234 6.53 30.27 -38.36
CA TYR A 234 7.71 31.13 -38.50
C TYR A 234 7.30 32.31 -39.39
N GLY A 235 6.63 33.28 -38.79
CA GLY A 235 6.17 34.53 -39.38
C GLY A 235 6.41 35.66 -38.41
N GLY A 236 7.60 35.71 -37.83
CA GLY A 236 8.13 36.87 -37.12
C GLY A 236 9.26 37.43 -37.97
N GLY A 237 9.00 38.54 -38.66
CA GLY A 237 10.03 39.31 -39.34
C GLY A 237 11.07 39.76 -38.32
N PHE A 238 12.34 39.60 -38.69
CA PHE A 238 13.42 40.31 -38.01
C PHE A 238 13.20 41.82 -38.24
N PRO A 239 13.15 42.65 -37.19
CA PRO A 239 13.26 44.09 -37.37
C PRO A 239 14.71 44.41 -37.78
N ASP A 240 14.84 44.96 -38.98
CA ASP A 240 16.07 45.29 -39.71
C ASP A 240 16.65 46.65 -39.24
N ASP A 241 16.73 46.89 -37.93
CA ASP A 241 16.95 48.24 -37.37
C ASP A 241 18.01 48.28 -36.25
N LEU A 242 19.11 47.54 -36.42
CA LEU A 242 20.25 47.52 -35.49
C LEU A 242 21.59 47.81 -36.21
N ASP A 243 21.65 48.89 -37.00
CA ASP A 243 22.89 49.23 -37.74
C ASP A 243 23.38 50.68 -37.58
N ASP A 244 22.95 51.42 -36.56
CA ASP A 244 23.49 52.77 -36.27
C ASP A 244 23.64 53.00 -34.76
N ASP A 245 24.82 52.69 -34.19
CA ASP A 245 25.50 53.44 -33.11
C ASP A 245 26.59 52.61 -32.41
N VAL A 246 27.74 52.44 -33.07
CA VAL A 246 29.01 52.07 -32.40
C VAL A 246 30.00 53.22 -32.55
N PRO A 247 30.16 54.10 -31.54
CA PRO A 247 31.12 55.21 -31.61
C PRO A 247 32.54 54.72 -31.25
N PHE A 248 33.53 55.20 -32.03
CA PHE A 248 34.97 55.02 -31.81
C PHE A 248 35.51 55.91 -30.67
#